data_AF-A0A3M0XNU6-F1
#
_entry.id   AF-A0A3M0XNU6-F1
#
_cell.length_a   1.000
_cell.length_b   1.000
_cell.length_c   1.000
_cell.angle_alpha   90.00
_cell.angle_beta   90.00
_cell.angle_gamma   90.00
#
_symmetry.space_group_name_H-M   'P 1'
#
loop_
_entity.id
_entity.type
_entity.pdbx_description
1 polymer ?
#
loop_
_entity_poly.entity_id
_entity_poly.type
_entity_poly.pdbx_seq_one_letter_code
_entity_poly.pdbx_strand_id
1 'polypeptide(L)'
;MEIDLRPFVQKTKKLLSVFGWKPTWWPPYLKKIGLPGALVFLLLVAVGMFAIGARVSAHDETPVATTVEITGQVTATPVAPTDTPTPTPTLAPTPTATTVPVAYVVQSDNVVYLLKEPGLTILASVPVGSEVEIRDAEPVIAGGITWVPVRYDGTDGWLADYQVYPIQAGYALVGEDGGRLYDAPDGQPIAWLYPGAAYHVVESSDGWLHVSLVDGKSGWIRP
;
A
#
# COMPACT_ATOMS: atom_id res chain seq x y z
N MET A 1 -20.47 16.77 44.06
CA MET A 1 -19.13 16.33 44.49
C MET A 1 -18.14 17.02 43.57
N GLU A 2 -17.60 18.16 43.99
CA GLU A 2 -16.76 19.03 43.16
C GLU A 2 -15.30 18.62 43.38
N ILE A 3 -14.65 18.11 42.33
CA ILE A 3 -13.28 17.62 42.41
C ILE A 3 -12.34 18.82 42.30
N ASP A 4 -11.62 19.14 43.38
CA ASP A 4 -10.63 20.21 43.38
C ASP A 4 -9.37 19.75 42.61
N LEU A 5 -9.24 20.23 41.37
CA LEU A 5 -8.12 19.92 40.48
C LEU A 5 -6.92 20.86 40.64
N ARG A 6 -7.00 21.88 41.51
CA ARG A 6 -5.90 22.84 41.74
C ARG A 6 -4.56 22.18 42.12
N PRO A 7 -4.48 21.15 42.98
CA PRO A 7 -3.20 20.54 43.32
C PRO A 7 -2.53 19.81 42.14
N PHE A 8 -3.32 19.24 41.24
CA PHE A 8 -2.81 18.55 40.04
C PHE A 8 -2.24 19.53 39.01
N VAL A 9 -2.92 20.67 38.82
CA VAL A 9 -2.46 21.75 37.91
C VAL A 9 -1.14 22.37 38.38
N GLN A 10 -0.93 22.49 39.70
CA GLN A 10 0.33 23.02 40.24
C GLN A 10 1.49 22.02 40.05
N LYS A 11 1.24 20.73 40.24
CA LYS A 11 2.26 19.68 40.07
C LYS A 11 2.72 19.54 38.61
N THR A 12 1.80 19.67 37.66
CA THR A 12 2.09 19.60 36.21
C THR A 12 2.80 20.84 35.68
N LYS A 13 2.47 22.05 36.15
CA LYS A 13 3.25 23.27 35.83
C LYS A 13 4.72 23.16 36.25
N LYS A 14 4.97 22.60 37.45
CA LYS A 14 6.33 22.39 37.94
C LYS A 14 7.11 21.35 37.12
N LEU A 15 6.43 20.33 36.60
CA LEU A 15 7.03 19.32 35.72
C LEU A 15 7.38 19.90 34.34
N LEU A 16 6.48 20.69 33.75
CA LEU A 16 6.71 21.32 32.45
C LEU A 16 7.82 22.37 32.49
N SER A 17 8.01 23.08 33.62
CA SER A 17 9.11 24.04 33.76
C SER A 17 10.48 23.39 33.88
N VAL A 18 10.56 22.16 34.44
CA VAL A 18 11.82 21.41 34.54
C VAL A 18 12.34 21.00 33.16
N PHE A 19 11.45 20.77 32.18
CA PHE A 19 11.84 20.37 30.83
C PHE A 19 12.10 21.53 29.86
N GLY A 20 12.07 22.79 30.32
CA GLY A 20 12.36 23.96 29.46
C GLY A 20 11.43 24.11 28.25
N TRP A 21 10.30 23.39 28.24
CA TRP A 21 9.47 23.24 27.06
C TRP A 21 8.50 24.43 26.92
N LYS A 22 8.76 25.28 25.93
CA LYS A 22 7.84 26.33 25.48
C LYS A 22 7.27 25.92 24.10
N PRO A 23 6.06 25.34 24.03
CA PRO A 23 5.50 24.96 22.74
C PRO A 23 5.08 26.22 21.97
N THR A 24 5.89 26.61 20.99
CA THR A 24 5.64 27.74 20.08
C THR A 24 4.60 27.40 19.00
N TRP A 25 4.36 26.12 18.73
CA TRP A 25 3.44 25.64 17.69
C TRP A 25 2.13 25.11 18.28
N TRP A 26 1.37 25.96 18.97
CA TRP A 26 0.00 25.60 19.36
C TRP A 26 -1.00 26.05 18.30
N PRO A 27 -1.82 25.13 17.77
CA PRO A 27 -2.93 25.48 16.88
C PRO A 27 -3.82 26.57 17.49
N PRO A 28 -4.28 27.55 16.69
CA PRO A 28 -4.96 28.74 17.20
C PRO A 28 -6.25 28.42 18.00
N TYR A 29 -6.89 27.27 17.78
CA TYR A 29 -8.08 26.85 18.52
C TYR A 29 -7.78 26.44 19.97
N LEU A 30 -6.59 25.92 20.27
CA LEU A 30 -6.20 25.52 21.64
C LEU A 30 -5.91 26.72 22.56
N LYS A 31 -5.66 27.91 22.00
CA LYS A 31 -5.48 29.14 22.79
C LYS A 31 -6.76 29.60 23.50
N LYS A 32 -7.96 29.22 23.01
CA LYS A 32 -9.24 29.67 23.57
C LYS A 32 -9.75 28.81 24.74
N ILE A 33 -9.31 27.56 24.85
CA ILE A 33 -9.89 26.57 25.78
C ILE A 33 -9.16 26.58 27.15
N GLY A 34 -8.05 27.32 27.24
CA GLY A 34 -7.20 27.36 28.44
C GLY A 34 -6.53 26.01 28.75
N LEU A 35 -5.54 26.05 29.62
CA LEU A 35 -4.81 24.87 30.11
C LEU A 35 -5.73 23.69 30.55
N PRO A 36 -6.89 23.91 31.22
CA PRO A 36 -7.75 22.79 31.60
C PRO A 36 -8.41 22.08 30.40
N GLY A 37 -8.77 22.79 29.34
CA GLY A 37 -9.38 22.19 28.14
C GLY A 37 -8.40 21.35 27.32
N ALA A 38 -7.14 21.80 27.22
CA ALA A 38 -6.07 21.06 26.54
C ALA A 38 -5.73 19.75 27.25
N LEU A 39 -5.82 19.72 28.59
CA LEU A 39 -5.60 18.52 29.40
C LEU A 39 -6.72 17.49 29.25
N VAL A 40 -7.99 17.93 29.17
CA VAL A 40 -9.12 17.02 28.88
C VAL A 40 -9.00 16.45 27.47
N PHE A 41 -8.57 17.25 26.48
CA PHE A 41 -8.35 16.77 25.12
C PHE A 41 -7.22 15.74 25.03
N LEU A 42 -6.07 15.97 25.68
CA LEU A 42 -4.98 15.00 25.75
C LEU A 42 -5.38 13.72 26.48
N LEU A 43 -6.20 13.82 27.53
CA LEU A 43 -6.68 12.67 28.29
C LEU A 43 -7.71 11.84 27.49
N LEU A 44 -8.58 12.50 26.69
CA LEU A 44 -9.49 11.82 25.76
C LEU A 44 -8.75 11.13 24.61
N VAL A 45 -7.70 11.73 24.08
CA VAL A 45 -6.85 11.10 23.04
C VAL A 45 -6.10 9.88 23.61
N ALA A 46 -5.61 9.97 24.85
CA ALA A 46 -4.95 8.83 25.50
C ALA A 46 -5.92 7.67 25.84
N VAL A 47 -7.16 7.97 26.23
CA VAL A 47 -8.18 6.93 26.49
C VAL A 47 -8.72 6.32 25.19
N GLY A 48 -8.81 7.11 24.10
CA GLY A 48 -9.19 6.62 22.77
C GLY A 48 -8.15 5.70 22.13
N MET A 49 -6.86 5.87 22.44
CA MET A 49 -5.78 5.00 21.93
C MET A 49 -5.67 3.65 22.67
N PHE A 50 -6.44 3.38 23.72
CA PHE A 50 -6.32 2.13 24.51
C PHE A 50 -7.49 1.14 24.30
N ALA A 51 -8.39 1.37 23.33
CA ALA A 51 -9.61 0.57 23.14
C ALA A 51 -9.70 -0.22 21.82
N ILE A 52 -8.60 -0.39 21.07
CA ILE A 52 -8.52 -1.34 19.94
C ILE A 52 -7.25 -2.17 20.11
N GLY A 53 -7.24 -2.98 21.16
CA GLY A 53 -6.11 -3.82 21.53
C GLY A 53 -6.59 -5.12 22.16
N ALA A 54 -7.27 -5.95 21.36
CA ALA A 54 -7.35 -7.40 21.51
C ALA A 54 -8.41 -7.91 20.53
N ARG A 55 -7.99 -8.57 19.44
CA ARG A 55 -8.42 -9.91 18.98
C ARG A 55 -7.61 -10.28 17.73
N VAL A 56 -6.41 -10.82 17.93
CA VAL A 56 -5.87 -11.81 17.00
C VAL A 56 -5.60 -13.04 17.86
N SER A 57 -6.54 -13.97 17.85
CA SER A 57 -6.29 -15.31 18.35
C SER A 57 -5.18 -15.88 17.47
N ALA A 58 -4.02 -16.12 18.06
CA ALA A 58 -3.00 -16.97 17.46
C ALA A 58 -3.63 -18.36 17.27
N HIS A 59 -3.75 -18.81 16.03
CA HIS A 59 -3.94 -20.23 15.75
C HIS A 59 -2.57 -20.88 15.88
N ASP A 60 -2.29 -21.38 17.08
CA ASP A 60 -1.15 -22.23 17.36
C ASP A 60 -1.52 -23.66 16.93
N GLU A 61 -1.24 -23.98 15.66
CA GLU A 61 -1.38 -25.35 15.18
C GLU A 61 -0.05 -26.08 15.37
N THR A 62 0.15 -26.57 16.59
CA THR A 62 1.13 -27.63 16.88
C THR A 62 0.62 -28.92 16.24
N PRO A 63 1.32 -29.54 15.27
CA PRO A 63 0.91 -30.84 14.76
C PRO A 63 1.19 -31.90 15.82
N VAL A 64 0.14 -32.35 16.51
CA VAL A 64 0.19 -33.54 17.37
C VAL A 64 0.10 -34.77 16.47
N ALA A 65 1.20 -35.51 16.36
CA ALA A 65 1.22 -36.82 15.71
C ALA A 65 0.51 -37.84 16.63
N THR A 66 -0.71 -38.23 16.25
CA THR A 66 -1.43 -39.34 16.88
C THR A 66 -0.96 -40.65 16.27
N THR A 67 -0.12 -41.39 16.99
CA THR A 67 0.24 -42.77 16.65
C THR A 67 -0.91 -43.70 17.09
N VAL A 68 -1.54 -44.38 16.13
CA VAL A 68 -2.52 -45.44 16.38
C VAL A 68 -1.79 -46.78 16.26
N GLU A 69 -1.61 -47.50 17.36
CA GLU A 69 -1.24 -48.92 17.33
C GLU A 69 -2.47 -49.76 16.98
N ILE A 70 -2.47 -50.34 15.78
CA ILE A 70 -3.48 -51.33 15.38
C ILE A 70 -2.84 -52.71 15.46
N THR A 71 -3.17 -53.45 16.51
CA THR A 71 -2.85 -54.88 16.63
C THR A 71 -3.84 -55.69 15.79
N GLY A 72 -3.45 -56.03 14.56
CA GLY A 72 -4.20 -56.90 13.66
C GLY A 72 -3.43 -58.18 13.35
N GLN A 73 -3.98 -59.32 13.74
CA GLN A 73 -3.45 -60.66 13.46
C GLN A 73 -3.67 -61.02 11.98
N VAL A 74 -2.60 -61.30 11.25
CA VAL A 74 -2.65 -61.57 9.79
C VAL A 74 -2.67 -63.09 9.56
N THR A 75 -3.78 -63.60 9.02
CA THR A 75 -3.84 -64.95 8.42
C THR A 75 -3.40 -64.82 6.96
N ALA A 76 -2.26 -65.43 6.61
CA ALA A 76 -1.69 -65.36 5.26
C ALA A 76 -2.46 -66.25 4.28
N THR A 77 -3.02 -65.64 3.23
CA THR A 77 -3.46 -66.30 2.00
C THR A 77 -2.34 -66.14 0.96
N PRO A 78 -1.88 -67.21 0.28
CA PRO A 78 -0.82 -67.10 -0.71
C PRO A 78 -1.28 -66.30 -1.94
N VAL A 79 -0.51 -65.27 -2.32
CA VAL A 79 -0.76 -64.40 -3.47
C VAL A 79 0.10 -64.84 -4.66
N ALA A 80 -0.51 -64.85 -5.86
CA ALA A 80 0.10 -65.18 -7.14
C ALA A 80 1.24 -64.21 -7.53
N PRO A 81 2.20 -64.61 -8.40
CA PRO A 81 3.35 -63.79 -8.73
C PRO A 81 2.98 -62.47 -9.40
N THR A 82 3.58 -61.38 -8.91
CA THR A 82 3.37 -60.00 -9.36
C THR A 82 4.26 -59.66 -10.56
N ASP A 83 3.67 -59.07 -11.61
CA ASP A 83 4.39 -58.55 -12.77
C ASP A 83 5.36 -57.42 -12.37
N THR A 84 6.56 -57.45 -12.95
CA THR A 84 7.62 -56.47 -12.68
C THR A 84 7.23 -55.09 -13.23
N PRO A 85 7.27 -54.00 -12.44
CA PRO A 85 6.89 -52.68 -12.93
C PRO A 85 7.92 -52.14 -13.93
N THR A 86 7.44 -51.76 -15.11
CA THR A 86 8.18 -51.02 -16.14
C THR A 86 8.61 -49.65 -15.59
N PRO A 87 9.87 -49.19 -15.82
CA PRO A 87 10.33 -47.90 -15.29
C PRO A 87 9.52 -46.72 -15.87
N THR A 88 9.01 -45.87 -14.98
CA THR A 88 8.31 -44.63 -15.33
C THR A 88 9.30 -43.61 -15.92
N PRO A 89 9.01 -43.00 -17.08
CA PRO A 89 9.90 -41.98 -17.66
C PRO A 89 9.97 -40.75 -16.74
N THR A 90 11.20 -40.30 -16.45
CA THR A 90 11.44 -39.05 -15.74
C THR A 90 11.06 -37.87 -16.63
N LEU A 91 10.07 -37.09 -16.22
CA LEU A 91 9.67 -35.88 -16.93
C LEU A 91 10.83 -34.87 -16.93
N ALA A 92 11.12 -34.31 -18.10
CA ALA A 92 12.11 -33.24 -18.26
C ALA A 92 11.69 -32.00 -17.42
N PRO A 93 12.65 -31.21 -16.91
CA PRO A 93 12.33 -30.03 -16.10
C PRO A 93 11.47 -29.06 -16.91
N THR A 94 10.34 -28.66 -16.34
CA THR A 94 9.49 -27.60 -16.88
C THR A 94 10.32 -26.31 -16.99
N PRO A 95 10.37 -25.64 -18.16
CA PRO A 95 11.09 -24.38 -18.29
C PRO A 95 10.54 -23.37 -17.28
N THR A 96 11.44 -22.80 -16.46
CA THR A 96 11.11 -21.68 -15.57
C THR A 96 10.61 -20.53 -16.44
N ALA A 97 9.39 -20.06 -16.19
CA ALA A 97 8.83 -18.91 -16.90
C ALA A 97 9.79 -17.72 -16.77
N THR A 98 10.23 -17.17 -17.90
CA THR A 98 10.98 -15.91 -17.94
C THR A 98 10.02 -14.82 -17.48
N THR A 99 10.22 -14.31 -16.28
CA THR A 99 9.46 -13.18 -15.73
C THR A 99 9.68 -11.98 -16.65
N VAL A 100 8.63 -11.52 -17.33
CA VAL A 100 8.66 -10.25 -18.07
C VAL A 100 9.02 -9.14 -17.07
N PRO A 101 9.97 -8.25 -17.38
CA PRO A 101 10.29 -7.14 -16.48
C PRO A 101 9.04 -6.29 -16.29
N VAL A 102 8.55 -6.21 -15.06
CA VAL A 102 7.47 -5.30 -14.68
C VAL A 102 8.11 -3.93 -14.52
N ALA A 103 7.88 -3.04 -15.48
CA ALA A 103 8.20 -1.63 -15.30
C ALA A 103 7.12 -0.98 -14.41
N TYR A 104 7.45 0.11 -13.73
CA TYR A 104 6.51 0.83 -12.89
C TYR A 104 6.39 2.26 -13.34
N VAL A 105 5.16 2.76 -13.38
CA VAL A 105 4.86 4.15 -13.75
C VAL A 105 4.23 4.88 -12.58
N VAL A 106 4.51 6.17 -12.50
CA VAL A 106 3.87 7.07 -11.54
C VAL A 106 2.53 7.56 -12.09
N GLN A 107 1.45 7.34 -11.34
CA GLN A 107 0.09 7.83 -11.67
C GLN A 107 -0.51 8.57 -10.48
N SER A 108 -1.10 9.74 -10.73
CA SER A 108 -1.76 10.54 -9.70
C SER A 108 -2.63 11.62 -10.34
N ASP A 109 -3.70 12.01 -9.65
CA ASP A 109 -4.53 13.17 -10.02
C ASP A 109 -3.87 14.51 -9.62
N ASN A 110 -2.67 14.48 -9.04
CA ASN A 110 -1.90 15.63 -8.57
C ASN A 110 -0.39 15.40 -8.76
N VAL A 111 0.42 16.45 -8.54
CA VAL A 111 1.88 16.36 -8.50
C VAL A 111 2.33 15.28 -7.51
N VAL A 112 3.24 14.41 -7.95
CA VAL A 112 3.87 13.39 -7.13
C VAL A 112 5.22 13.89 -6.63
N TYR A 113 5.56 13.61 -5.38
CA TYR A 113 6.83 14.01 -4.79
C TYR A 113 7.64 12.79 -4.39
N LEU A 114 8.87 12.72 -4.87
CA LEU A 114 9.85 11.78 -4.36
C LEU A 114 10.33 12.28 -2.99
N LEU A 115 10.18 11.45 -1.96
CA LEU A 115 10.56 11.83 -0.60
C LEU A 115 11.84 11.15 -0.15
N LYS A 116 12.64 11.84 0.66
CA LYS A 116 13.85 11.27 1.28
C LYS A 116 13.51 10.18 2.28
N GLU A 117 12.46 10.43 3.04
CA GLU A 117 11.91 9.56 4.06
C GLU A 117 10.38 9.55 3.94
N PRO A 118 9.72 8.43 4.28
CA PRO A 118 8.26 8.29 4.23
C PRO A 118 7.51 9.47 4.86
N GLY A 119 6.73 10.19 4.05
CA GLY A 119 5.88 11.31 4.50
C GLY A 119 6.61 12.57 4.95
N LEU A 120 7.92 12.71 4.67
CA LEU A 120 8.74 13.82 5.15
C LEU A 120 9.33 14.65 4.00
N THR A 121 10.65 14.84 3.99
CA THR A 121 11.36 15.80 3.14
C THR A 121 11.22 15.48 1.66
N ILE A 122 10.76 16.47 0.88
CA ILE A 122 10.69 16.38 -0.59
C ILE A 122 12.11 16.47 -1.18
N LEU A 123 12.46 15.52 -2.04
CA LEU A 123 13.68 15.52 -2.85
C LEU A 123 13.43 16.10 -4.23
N ALA A 124 12.34 15.68 -4.89
CA ALA A 124 12.01 16.08 -6.24
C ALA A 124 10.50 15.98 -6.50
N SER A 125 10.01 16.68 -7.54
CA SER A 125 8.73 16.39 -8.17
C SER A 125 8.91 15.32 -9.25
N VAL A 126 8.06 14.30 -9.23
CA VAL A 126 8.04 13.23 -10.23
C VAL A 126 6.85 13.46 -11.15
N PRO A 127 7.06 13.70 -12.47
CA PRO A 127 5.97 13.79 -13.42
C PRO A 127 5.13 12.51 -13.47
N VAL A 128 3.82 12.65 -13.65
CA VAL A 128 2.95 11.52 -13.99
C VAL A 128 3.45 10.90 -15.30
N GLY A 129 3.39 9.58 -15.41
CA GLY A 129 3.96 8.84 -16.54
C GLY A 129 5.44 8.54 -16.42
N SER A 130 6.13 9.05 -15.40
CA SER A 130 7.54 8.72 -15.20
C SER A 130 7.72 7.25 -14.84
N GLU A 131 8.66 6.60 -15.50
CA GLU A 131 9.13 5.28 -15.11
C GLU A 131 9.96 5.38 -13.84
N VAL A 132 9.76 4.41 -12.93
CA VAL A 132 10.51 4.28 -11.68
C VAL A 132 10.96 2.84 -11.50
N GLU A 133 12.13 2.67 -10.89
CA GLU A 133 12.63 1.36 -10.48
C GLU A 133 12.22 1.09 -9.04
N ILE A 134 11.60 -0.06 -8.76
CA ILE A 134 11.39 -0.50 -7.38
C ILE A 134 12.72 -0.96 -6.81
N ARG A 135 13.08 -0.45 -5.64
CA ARG A 135 14.30 -0.85 -4.94
C ARG A 135 14.04 -2.13 -4.16
N ASP A 136 15.09 -2.94 -4.03
CA ASP A 136 15.10 -4.15 -3.19
C ASP A 136 15.24 -3.74 -1.71
N ALA A 137 14.21 -3.07 -1.21
CA ALA A 137 14.04 -2.68 0.17
C ALA A 137 12.56 -2.85 0.54
N GLU A 138 12.29 -3.17 1.80
CA GLU A 138 10.92 -3.41 2.25
C GLU A 138 10.09 -2.12 2.24
N PRO A 139 8.85 -2.15 1.71
CA PRO A 139 7.90 -1.07 1.90
C PRO A 139 7.63 -0.82 3.38
N VAL A 140 7.40 0.44 3.74
CA VAL A 140 7.20 0.85 5.14
C VAL A 140 5.90 1.60 5.33
N ILE A 141 5.26 1.43 6.49
CA ILE A 141 4.01 2.14 6.82
C ILE A 141 4.32 3.37 7.66
N ALA A 142 3.97 4.55 7.16
CA ALA A 142 4.12 5.81 7.88
C ALA A 142 2.92 6.72 7.61
N GLY A 143 2.34 7.30 8.66
CA GLY A 143 1.15 8.14 8.55
C GLY A 143 -0.10 7.41 8.04
N GLY A 144 -0.14 6.07 8.15
CA GLY A 144 -1.22 5.24 7.62
C GLY A 144 -1.14 4.95 6.11
N ILE A 145 -0.02 5.31 5.48
CA ILE A 145 0.25 5.06 4.06
C ILE A 145 1.42 4.08 3.93
N THR A 146 1.34 3.16 2.98
CA THR A 146 2.47 2.30 2.61
C THR A 146 3.37 3.06 1.64
N TRP A 147 4.65 3.11 1.94
CA TRP A 147 5.66 3.78 1.14
C TRP A 147 6.55 2.76 0.47
N VAL A 148 6.69 2.90 -0.84
CA VAL A 148 7.49 2.02 -1.68
C VAL A 148 8.83 2.71 -1.95
N PRO A 149 9.97 2.03 -1.70
CA PRO A 149 11.27 2.57 -2.02
C PRO A 149 11.49 2.47 -3.53
N VAL A 150 11.79 3.61 -4.15
CA VAL A 150 11.95 3.72 -5.60
C VAL A 150 13.23 4.46 -5.95
N ARG A 151 13.66 4.30 -7.20
CA ARG A 151 14.65 5.16 -7.84
C ARG A 151 14.03 5.87 -9.03
N TYR A 152 14.21 7.18 -9.06
CA TYR A 152 13.80 8.05 -10.15
C TYR A 152 14.95 8.97 -10.52
N ASP A 153 15.33 8.98 -11.81
CA ASP A 153 16.44 9.79 -12.34
C ASP A 153 17.74 9.65 -11.49
N GLY A 154 18.10 8.41 -11.16
CA GLY A 154 19.27 8.09 -10.34
C GLY A 154 19.16 8.44 -8.85
N THR A 155 18.05 9.07 -8.42
CA THR A 155 17.82 9.46 -7.03
C THR A 155 16.95 8.43 -6.31
N ASP A 156 17.46 7.91 -5.19
CA ASP A 156 16.69 7.00 -4.31
C ASP A 156 15.75 7.79 -3.40
N GLY A 157 14.53 7.33 -3.26
CA GLY A 157 13.52 7.92 -2.38
C GLY A 157 12.31 7.04 -2.18
N TRP A 158 11.22 7.66 -1.73
CA TRP A 158 9.97 6.98 -1.38
C TRP A 158 8.80 7.63 -2.10
N LEU A 159 7.93 6.78 -2.63
CA LEU A 159 6.62 7.16 -3.18
C LEU A 159 5.53 6.41 -2.41
N ALA A 160 4.32 6.97 -2.38
CA ALA A 160 3.19 6.23 -1.81
C ALA A 160 2.80 5.07 -2.75
N ASP A 161 2.41 3.93 -2.19
CA ASP A 161 2.07 2.73 -2.94
C ASP A 161 0.97 2.98 -4.00
N TYR A 162 -0.06 3.73 -3.65
CA TYR A 162 -1.16 4.09 -4.55
C TYR A 162 -0.76 5.05 -5.69
N GLN A 163 0.51 5.47 -5.77
CA GLN A 163 1.04 6.29 -6.86
C GLN A 163 1.91 5.48 -7.82
N VAL A 164 2.26 4.23 -7.48
CA VAL A 164 3.24 3.43 -8.22
C VAL A 164 2.55 2.18 -8.77
N TYR A 165 2.42 2.12 -10.09
CA TYR A 165 1.65 1.06 -10.74
C TYR A 165 2.53 0.22 -11.65
N PRO A 166 2.43 -1.12 -11.60
CA PRO A 166 3.07 -1.96 -12.57
C PRO A 166 2.45 -1.73 -13.95
N ILE A 167 3.26 -1.42 -14.96
CA ILE A 167 2.83 -1.38 -16.36
C ILE A 167 3.21 -2.70 -17.03
N GLN A 168 2.22 -3.30 -17.69
CA GLN A 168 2.42 -4.48 -18.51
C GLN A 168 2.65 -4.06 -19.97
N ALA A 169 3.07 -5.01 -20.81
CA ALA A 169 3.12 -4.76 -22.24
C ALA A 169 1.72 -4.38 -22.77
N GLY A 170 1.64 -3.36 -23.64
CA GLY A 170 0.39 -2.92 -24.27
C GLY A 170 -0.24 -1.65 -23.67
N TYR A 171 0.36 -1.06 -22.64
CA TYR A 171 -0.01 0.29 -22.21
C TYR A 171 0.55 1.35 -23.17
N ALA A 172 -0.23 2.39 -23.40
CA ALA A 172 0.15 3.62 -24.08
C ALA A 172 0.17 4.78 -23.08
N LEU A 173 0.87 5.86 -23.42
CA LEU A 173 0.97 7.07 -22.59
C LEU A 173 0.13 8.18 -23.21
N VAL A 174 -0.51 8.98 -22.35
CA VAL A 174 -1.14 10.24 -22.77
C VAL A 174 -0.05 11.20 -23.28
N GLY A 175 -0.34 11.91 -24.36
CA GLY A 175 0.59 12.84 -24.99
C GLY A 175 1.02 14.01 -24.09
N GLU A 176 2.00 14.79 -24.56
CA GLU A 176 2.64 15.87 -23.79
C GLU A 176 1.66 16.97 -23.31
N ASP A 177 0.56 17.17 -24.03
CA ASP A 177 -0.47 18.17 -23.69
C ASP A 177 -1.50 17.65 -22.67
N GLY A 178 -1.41 16.38 -22.28
CA GLY A 178 -2.44 15.71 -21.49
C GLY A 178 -3.66 15.37 -22.34
N GLY A 179 -4.78 15.12 -21.68
CA GLY A 179 -6.01 14.78 -22.38
C GLY A 179 -7.24 14.86 -21.49
N ARG A 180 -8.41 14.72 -22.09
CA ARG A 180 -9.68 14.59 -21.35
C ARG A 180 -10.17 13.15 -21.49
N LEU A 181 -10.60 12.58 -20.37
CA LEU A 181 -11.35 11.34 -20.31
C LEU A 181 -12.84 11.68 -20.32
N TYR A 182 -13.62 11.00 -21.14
CA TYR A 182 -15.04 11.23 -21.35
C TYR A 182 -15.87 10.01 -20.93
N ASP A 183 -17.13 10.22 -20.55
CA ASP A 183 -18.06 9.12 -20.23
C ASP A 183 -18.53 8.34 -21.47
N ALA A 184 -18.59 9.00 -22.63
CA ALA A 184 -18.94 8.44 -23.93
C ALA A 184 -18.21 9.22 -25.06
N PRO A 185 -18.16 8.68 -26.29
CA PRO A 185 -17.75 9.46 -27.47
C PRO A 185 -18.55 10.77 -27.57
N ASP A 186 -17.84 11.90 -27.68
CA ASP A 186 -18.41 13.26 -27.69
C ASP A 186 -19.25 13.63 -26.44
N GLY A 187 -19.11 12.84 -25.36
CA GLY A 187 -19.84 13.00 -24.09
C GLY A 187 -19.27 14.10 -23.19
N GLN A 188 -19.55 13.99 -21.88
CA GLN A 188 -19.02 14.92 -20.90
C GLN A 188 -17.63 14.49 -20.44
N PRO A 189 -16.69 15.43 -20.28
CA PRO A 189 -15.41 15.11 -19.68
C PRO A 189 -15.60 14.77 -18.20
N ILE A 190 -15.12 13.59 -17.81
CA ILE A 190 -15.20 13.06 -16.44
C ILE A 190 -13.88 13.21 -15.68
N ALA A 191 -12.75 13.33 -16.39
CA ALA A 191 -11.45 13.57 -15.79
C ALA A 191 -10.48 14.28 -16.74
N TRP A 192 -9.51 14.97 -16.17
CA TRP A 192 -8.30 15.38 -16.88
C TRP A 192 -7.24 14.28 -16.72
N LEU A 193 -6.58 13.93 -17.81
CA LEU A 193 -5.45 13.02 -17.83
C LEU A 193 -4.17 13.84 -17.95
N TYR A 194 -3.26 13.65 -17.00
CA TYR A 194 -1.96 14.29 -17.04
C TYR A 194 -1.11 13.73 -18.19
N PRO A 195 -0.21 14.56 -18.76
CA PRO A 195 0.80 14.08 -19.69
C PRO A 195 1.53 12.86 -19.14
N GLY A 196 1.77 11.87 -20.00
CA GLY A 196 2.43 10.62 -19.61
C GLY A 196 1.55 9.62 -18.87
N ALA A 197 0.31 9.95 -18.48
CA ALA A 197 -0.57 8.99 -17.80
C ALA A 197 -0.71 7.69 -18.62
N ALA A 198 -0.54 6.54 -17.96
CA ALA A 198 -0.58 5.25 -18.64
C ALA A 198 -2.01 4.72 -18.76
N TYR A 199 -2.35 4.23 -19.95
CA TYR A 199 -3.65 3.64 -20.23
C TYR A 199 -3.53 2.42 -21.15
N HIS A 200 -4.47 1.49 -21.02
CA HIS A 200 -4.65 0.37 -21.94
C HIS A 200 -5.86 0.61 -22.82
N VAL A 201 -5.73 0.40 -24.14
CA VAL A 201 -6.85 0.51 -25.08
C VAL A 201 -7.72 -0.73 -24.97
N VAL A 202 -8.97 -0.54 -24.55
CA VAL A 202 -9.96 -1.61 -24.44
C VAL A 202 -10.64 -1.84 -25.78
N GLU A 203 -11.08 -0.76 -26.43
CA GLU A 203 -11.69 -0.79 -27.76
C GLU A 203 -11.56 0.57 -28.47
N SER A 204 -11.89 0.59 -29.77
CA SER A 204 -11.86 1.78 -30.60
C SER A 204 -13.18 1.92 -31.38
N SER A 205 -13.74 3.12 -31.43
CA SER A 205 -14.95 3.43 -32.21
C SER A 205 -14.89 4.84 -32.75
N ASP A 206 -15.06 5.02 -34.07
CA ASP A 206 -15.23 6.34 -34.71
C ASP A 206 -14.20 7.41 -34.30
N GLY A 207 -12.92 7.03 -34.21
CA GLY A 207 -11.83 7.95 -33.81
C GLY A 207 -11.72 8.21 -32.31
N TRP A 208 -12.51 7.50 -31.50
CA TRP A 208 -12.40 7.46 -30.05
C TRP A 208 -11.78 6.13 -29.59
N LEU A 209 -11.03 6.19 -28.50
CA LEU A 209 -10.49 5.03 -27.81
C LEU A 209 -11.16 4.90 -26.45
N HIS A 210 -11.80 3.77 -26.18
CA HIS A 210 -12.19 3.43 -24.81
C HIS A 210 -10.97 2.84 -24.12
N VAL A 211 -10.60 3.44 -22.99
CA VAL A 211 -9.34 3.12 -22.30
C VAL A 211 -9.59 2.79 -20.84
N SER A 212 -8.71 1.96 -20.29
CA SER A 212 -8.63 1.67 -18.86
C SER A 212 -7.30 2.20 -18.33
N LEU A 213 -7.37 3.01 -17.29
CA LEU A 213 -6.21 3.56 -16.58
C LEU A 213 -5.69 2.55 -15.56
N VAL A 214 -4.42 2.72 -15.16
CA VAL A 214 -3.77 1.86 -14.15
C VAL A 214 -4.42 1.97 -12.76
N ASP A 215 -5.09 3.08 -12.45
CA ASP A 215 -5.83 3.31 -11.20
C ASP A 215 -7.26 2.70 -11.22
N GLY A 216 -7.62 2.01 -12.30
CA GLY A 216 -8.92 1.35 -12.48
C GLY A 216 -10.02 2.24 -13.06
N LYS A 217 -9.78 3.54 -13.27
CA LYS A 217 -10.73 4.40 -13.99
C LYS A 217 -10.81 3.97 -15.46
N SER A 218 -11.94 4.22 -16.09
CA SER A 218 -12.15 3.97 -17.52
C SER A 218 -13.02 5.04 -18.15
N GLY A 219 -12.91 5.18 -19.46
CA GLY A 219 -13.65 6.16 -20.25
C GLY A 219 -13.06 6.32 -21.64
N TRP A 220 -13.54 7.31 -22.37
CA TRP A 220 -13.17 7.55 -23.76
C TRP A 220 -12.16 8.67 -23.88
N ILE A 221 -11.15 8.49 -24.73
CA ILE A 221 -10.19 9.54 -25.10
C ILE A 221 -10.17 9.71 -26.61
N ARG A 222 -9.73 10.89 -27.04
CA ARG A 222 -9.40 11.16 -28.44
C ARG A 222 -7.87 11.17 -28.58
N PRO A 223 -7.28 10.24 -29.34
CA PRO A 223 -5.83 10.17 -29.53
C PRO A 223 -5.30 11.33 -30.37
#